data_AF-A0A133NB86-F1
#
_entry.id   AF-A0A133NB86-F1
#
_cell.length_a   1.000
_cell.length_b   1.000
_cell.length_c   1.000
_cell.angle_alpha   90.00
_cell.angle_beta   90.00
_cell.angle_gamma   90.00
#
_symmetry.space_group_name_H-M   'P 1'
#
loop_
_entity.id
_entity.type
_entity.pdbx_description
1 polymer ?
#
loop_
_entity_poly.entity_id
_entity_poly.type
_entity_poly.pdbx_seq_one_letter_code
_entity_poly.pdbx_strand_id
1 'polypeptide(L)'
;MKKNHKTSNSFLKWAGGKGQLLKEIKSKYPKDLGQNINKYIEPFVGSGAVLFDILSSYDLDYIYISDINTDLINTYQDIKYNLKNLILHLKELSSKYLSLTEEEQKIYYYHKRERYNELKTKNLEETLEKSSLFIFLNRTCFNGLYRLNSKGLFNVPKGSYKNPKIFDEILLKEISKKLQKVKICSYDYTKCEPFIDSNTFIYFDPPYRPLNKTSSFISYTENIFDDEEQVSLANFFKKLDKKGAKMMLSNSDPKNINENDSFFDDLYKDYNIFRVHATRMINSKASSRGKITEILITNYNEFKEEKGMRNFDNWLKGFRESISTYHYYIDFEKVISNVEKLKIELNILNSLIGNKNIEHEFEIILKKYPETLKCIPLLLAVRSQEIYAQDEDGAFSYRFDTMNYSIEQYKIFMRKTGLFDLISNHLVNNLVDYALGVETGLDSNGRKNRGGHQMENLVESYIQKAGFIKGKSYFKEMKIKEIEKKFNIDLSKISNQGKTVKRFDFVVKTETMIYGIETNFYASSGSKLNETARSYKQITQESKEIEGFTFVWFTDGKGWNDARNNLRETFEILENIYNIKDMENGIIKEKFL
;
A
#
# COMPACT_ATOMS: atom_id res chain seq x y z
N MET A 1 8.91 30.77 -16.24
CA MET A 1 8.40 29.50 -15.70
C MET A 1 8.33 28.46 -16.81
N LYS A 2 9.30 27.54 -16.90
CA LYS A 2 9.27 26.44 -17.87
C LYS A 2 8.29 25.39 -17.37
N LYS A 3 7.20 25.15 -18.11
CA LYS A 3 6.31 24.00 -17.85
C LYS A 3 7.11 22.73 -18.09
N ASN A 4 7.30 21.92 -17.04
CA ASN A 4 7.81 20.56 -17.16
C ASN A 4 6.85 19.75 -18.03
N HIS A 5 7.23 19.50 -19.29
CA HIS A 5 6.53 18.57 -20.15
C HIS A 5 6.70 17.16 -19.57
N LYS A 6 5.59 16.61 -19.04
CA LYS A 6 5.50 15.20 -18.62
C LYS A 6 6.02 14.30 -19.75
N THR A 7 7.09 13.59 -19.46
CA THR A 7 7.80 12.64 -20.32
C THR A 7 6.98 11.39 -20.59
N SER A 8 6.45 11.29 -21.81
CA SER A 8 6.18 10.08 -22.62
C SER A 8 5.06 10.39 -23.62
N ASN A 9 5.39 11.09 -24.70
CA ASN A 9 4.47 11.25 -25.84
C ASN A 9 5.09 10.51 -27.02
N SER A 10 4.60 9.29 -27.32
CA SER A 10 4.95 8.63 -28.59
C SER A 10 4.31 9.36 -29.77
N PHE A 11 4.96 9.29 -30.95
CA PHE A 11 4.42 9.83 -32.20
C PHE A 11 3.23 9.02 -32.74
N LEU A 12 3.01 7.79 -32.25
CA LEU A 12 1.85 6.95 -32.56
C LEU A 12 1.05 6.58 -31.31
N LYS A 13 -0.24 6.32 -31.49
CA LYS A 13 -1.03 5.52 -30.54
C LYS A 13 -0.79 4.05 -30.87
N TRP A 14 -0.41 3.25 -29.89
CA TRP A 14 -0.08 1.84 -30.14
C TRP A 14 -0.69 0.97 -29.05
N ALA A 15 -1.31 -0.13 -29.47
CA ALA A 15 -1.80 -1.12 -28.54
C ALA A 15 -0.61 -1.71 -27.76
N GLY A 16 -0.75 -1.86 -26.45
CA GLY A 16 0.34 -2.32 -25.59
C GLY A 16 1.41 -1.27 -25.26
N GLY A 17 1.26 -0.01 -25.68
CA GLY A 17 2.24 1.04 -25.41
C GLY A 17 2.59 1.17 -23.92
N LYS A 18 3.87 1.00 -23.58
CA LYS A 18 4.36 0.92 -22.20
C LYS A 18 4.48 2.23 -21.44
N GLY A 19 3.89 3.32 -21.93
CA GLY A 19 3.97 4.63 -21.28
C GLY A 19 3.48 4.64 -19.83
N GLN A 20 2.43 3.87 -19.51
CA GLN A 20 1.91 3.76 -18.13
C GLN A 20 2.76 2.86 -17.23
N LEU A 21 3.43 1.85 -17.80
CA LEU A 21 4.29 0.90 -17.09
C LEU A 21 5.76 1.33 -17.05
N LEU A 22 6.11 2.41 -17.74
CA LEU A 22 7.49 2.85 -17.91
C LEU A 22 8.20 3.06 -16.58
N LYS A 23 7.49 3.54 -15.55
CA LYS A 23 8.07 3.69 -14.20
C LYS A 23 8.50 2.35 -13.59
N GLU A 24 7.65 1.33 -13.70
CA GLU A 24 7.92 -0.01 -13.19
C GLU A 24 9.03 -0.69 -14.00
N ILE A 25 8.97 -0.60 -15.33
CA ILE A 25 10.00 -1.11 -16.25
C ILE A 25 11.36 -0.46 -15.95
N LYS A 26 11.41 0.87 -15.85
CA LYS A 26 12.62 1.63 -15.55
C LYS A 26 13.25 1.27 -14.21
N SER A 27 12.42 0.99 -13.20
CA SER A 27 12.92 0.55 -11.89
C SER A 27 13.65 -0.79 -11.94
N LYS A 28 13.51 -1.53 -13.06
CA LYS A 28 14.08 -2.86 -13.28
C LYS A 28 15.13 -2.92 -14.40
N TYR A 29 15.58 -1.79 -14.94
CA TYR A 29 16.72 -1.79 -15.85
C TYR A 29 17.99 -2.32 -15.15
N PRO A 30 18.91 -2.98 -15.86
CA PRO A 30 20.19 -3.38 -15.29
C PRO A 30 20.91 -2.19 -14.64
N LYS A 31 21.47 -2.38 -13.44
CA LYS A 31 22.18 -1.34 -12.67
C LYS A 31 23.46 -0.88 -13.37
N ASP A 32 24.08 -1.76 -14.14
CA ASP A 32 25.27 -1.52 -14.96
C ASP A 32 24.95 -1.05 -16.40
N LEU A 33 23.68 -0.76 -16.70
CA LEU A 33 23.26 -0.08 -17.94
C LEU A 33 23.89 1.30 -18.04
N GLY A 34 24.57 1.58 -19.16
CA GLY A 34 25.39 2.77 -19.35
C GLY A 34 26.78 2.69 -18.70
N GLN A 35 27.14 1.54 -18.12
CA GLN A 35 28.48 1.23 -17.64
C GLN A 35 29.05 0.05 -18.44
N ASN A 36 28.97 -1.17 -17.90
CA ASN A 36 29.42 -2.38 -18.58
C ASN A 36 28.47 -2.80 -19.71
N ILE A 37 27.20 -2.44 -19.59
CA ILE A 37 26.19 -2.67 -20.63
C ILE A 37 26.05 -1.39 -21.44
N ASN A 38 26.61 -1.43 -22.65
CA ASN A 38 26.67 -0.31 -23.57
C ASN A 38 25.88 -0.57 -24.87
N LYS A 39 25.15 -1.69 -24.97
CA LYS A 39 24.28 -2.00 -26.11
C LYS A 39 22.83 -2.19 -25.68
N TYR A 40 21.89 -1.69 -26.49
CA TYR A 40 20.45 -1.88 -26.29
C TYR A 40 19.78 -2.48 -27.54
N ILE A 41 18.91 -3.46 -27.33
CA ILE A 41 18.14 -4.10 -28.40
C ILE A 41 16.66 -4.17 -28.00
N GLU A 42 15.77 -3.73 -28.88
CA GLU A 42 14.31 -3.85 -28.72
C GLU A 42 13.71 -4.48 -29.98
N PRO A 43 13.53 -5.82 -30.02
CA PRO A 43 13.12 -6.52 -31.23
C PRO A 43 11.61 -6.48 -31.51
N PHE A 44 10.84 -5.82 -30.61
CA PHE A 44 9.41 -5.55 -30.72
C PHE A 44 9.14 -4.08 -30.37
N VAL A 45 9.68 -3.14 -31.17
CA VAL A 45 9.74 -1.73 -30.75
C VAL A 45 8.38 -1.05 -30.62
N GLY A 46 7.40 -1.42 -31.46
CA GLY A 46 6.09 -0.76 -31.46
C GLY A 46 6.18 0.77 -31.44
N SER A 47 5.60 1.40 -30.41
CA SER A 47 5.64 2.87 -30.24
C SER A 47 6.95 3.45 -29.68
N GLY A 48 7.89 2.59 -29.27
CA GLY A 48 9.22 2.95 -28.77
C GLY A 48 9.24 3.60 -27.38
N ALA A 49 8.26 3.32 -26.52
CA ALA A 49 8.19 3.94 -25.19
C ALA A 49 9.45 3.67 -24.34
N VAL A 50 9.97 2.43 -24.37
CA VAL A 50 11.19 2.04 -23.66
C VAL A 50 12.43 2.57 -24.39
N LEU A 51 12.53 2.38 -25.71
CA LEU A 51 13.55 3.00 -26.56
C LEU A 51 13.81 4.47 -26.24
N PHE A 52 12.75 5.29 -26.19
CA PHE A 52 12.92 6.74 -26.00
C PHE A 52 13.29 7.14 -24.58
N ASP A 53 12.97 6.32 -23.57
CA ASP A 53 13.44 6.49 -22.19
C ASP A 53 14.92 6.09 -22.07
N ILE A 54 15.33 4.99 -22.72
CA ILE A 54 16.73 4.55 -22.80
C ILE A 54 17.58 5.63 -23.47
N LEU A 55 17.20 6.09 -24.66
CA LEU A 55 17.87 7.18 -25.40
C LEU A 55 17.90 8.51 -24.65
N SER A 56 17.02 8.70 -23.67
CA SER A 56 16.99 9.90 -22.81
C SER A 56 17.82 9.76 -21.54
N SER A 57 18.08 8.53 -21.10
CA SER A 57 18.64 8.26 -19.77
C SER A 57 20.09 7.76 -19.85
N TYR A 58 20.49 7.16 -20.97
CA TYR A 58 21.79 6.52 -21.14
C TYR A 58 22.43 6.91 -22.46
N ASP A 59 23.76 7.05 -22.47
CA ASP A 59 24.55 7.12 -23.70
C ASP A 59 25.12 5.73 -23.96
N LEU A 60 24.71 5.12 -25.08
CA LEU A 60 25.03 3.74 -25.42
C LEU A 60 25.74 3.71 -26.78
N ASP A 61 26.68 2.77 -26.93
CA ASP A 61 27.50 2.63 -28.13
C ASP A 61 26.72 2.04 -29.31
N TYR A 62 25.73 1.19 -29.01
CA TYR A 62 24.93 0.51 -30.03
C TYR A 62 23.48 0.37 -29.62
N ILE A 63 22.58 0.78 -30.50
CA ILE A 63 21.13 0.70 -30.27
C ILE A 63 20.50 0.09 -31.52
N TYR A 64 19.79 -1.02 -31.34
CA TYR A 64 19.07 -1.73 -32.40
C TYR A 64 17.60 -1.83 -32.06
N ILE A 65 16.74 -1.51 -33.02
CA ILE A 65 15.31 -1.76 -32.93
C ILE A 65 14.83 -2.55 -34.14
N SER A 66 13.88 -3.44 -33.90
CA SER A 66 13.14 -4.08 -34.99
C SER A 66 11.67 -4.25 -34.67
N ASP A 67 10.91 -4.47 -35.74
CA ASP A 67 9.52 -4.88 -35.71
C ASP A 67 9.22 -5.63 -37.01
N ILE A 68 8.31 -6.59 -36.95
CA ILE A 68 7.81 -7.29 -38.14
C ILE A 68 6.90 -6.39 -38.98
N ASN A 69 6.35 -5.32 -38.39
CA ASN A 69 5.53 -4.35 -39.10
C ASN A 69 6.41 -3.41 -39.95
N THR A 70 6.50 -3.70 -41.24
CA THR A 70 7.26 -2.89 -42.22
C THR A 70 6.77 -1.44 -42.29
N ASP A 71 5.45 -1.21 -42.20
CA ASP A 71 4.87 0.15 -42.24
C ASP A 71 5.35 1.02 -41.06
N LEU A 72 5.45 0.41 -39.88
CA LEU A 72 5.98 1.05 -38.68
C LEU A 72 7.47 1.38 -38.85
N ILE A 73 8.26 0.41 -39.30
CA ILE A 73 9.71 0.58 -39.49
C ILE A 73 10.03 1.62 -40.55
N ASN A 74 9.32 1.62 -41.67
CA ASN A 74 9.48 2.62 -42.72
C ASN A 74 9.12 4.02 -42.20
N THR A 75 8.11 4.13 -41.34
CA THR A 75 7.78 5.40 -40.68
C THR A 75 8.92 5.86 -39.75
N TYR A 76 9.53 4.97 -38.97
CA TYR A 76 10.72 5.28 -38.17
C TYR A 76 11.90 5.74 -39.03
N GLN A 77 12.13 5.09 -40.17
CA GLN A 77 13.17 5.46 -41.13
C GLN A 77 12.90 6.83 -41.75
N ASP A 78 11.66 7.14 -42.14
CA ASP A 78 11.29 8.46 -42.66
C ASP A 78 11.43 9.57 -41.61
N ILE A 79 11.12 9.28 -40.33
CA ILE A 79 11.41 10.23 -39.24
C ILE A 79 12.92 10.43 -39.08
N LYS A 80 13.73 9.39 -39.27
CA LYS A 80 15.20 9.48 -39.16
C LYS A 80 15.83 10.23 -40.33
N TYR A 81 15.46 9.92 -41.56
CA TYR A 81 16.17 10.35 -42.77
C TYR A 81 15.41 11.41 -43.60
N ASN A 82 14.07 11.42 -43.55
CA ASN A 82 13.22 12.23 -44.44
C ASN A 82 12.28 13.19 -43.67
N LEU A 83 12.63 13.55 -42.43
CA LEU A 83 11.75 14.27 -41.49
C LEU A 83 11.09 15.52 -42.10
N LYS A 84 11.86 16.34 -42.81
CA LYS A 84 11.37 17.60 -43.38
C LYS A 84 10.21 17.35 -44.35
N ASN A 85 10.37 16.38 -45.24
CA ASN A 85 9.36 16.04 -46.23
C ASN A 85 8.16 15.36 -45.57
N LEU A 86 8.39 14.50 -44.56
CA LEU A 86 7.33 13.88 -43.77
C LEU A 86 6.44 14.94 -43.09
N ILE A 87 7.06 15.96 -42.47
CA ILE A 87 6.33 17.09 -41.86
C ILE A 87 5.50 17.85 -42.90
N LEU A 88 6.03 18.08 -44.10
CA LEU A 88 5.28 18.76 -45.17
C LEU A 88 4.03 17.96 -45.57
N HIS A 89 4.16 16.66 -45.79
CA HIS A 89 3.03 15.79 -46.12
C HIS A 89 2.01 15.73 -44.98
N LEU A 90 2.46 15.63 -43.73
CA LEU A 90 1.58 15.63 -42.56
C LEU A 90 0.86 16.96 -42.37
N LYS A 91 1.52 18.10 -42.63
CA LYS A 91 0.90 19.44 -42.61
C LYS A 91 -0.21 19.54 -43.64
N GLU A 92 0.05 19.08 -44.87
CA GLU A 92 -0.95 19.09 -45.95
C GLU A 92 -2.15 18.21 -45.58
N LEU A 93 -1.91 16.95 -45.20
CA LEU A 93 -2.96 16.03 -44.77
C LEU A 93 -3.78 16.59 -43.60
N SER A 94 -3.10 17.15 -42.59
CA SER A 94 -3.74 17.69 -41.40
C SER A 94 -4.55 18.95 -41.70
N SER A 95 -4.00 19.89 -42.47
CA SER A 95 -4.69 21.13 -42.85
C SER A 95 -5.92 20.84 -43.70
N LYS A 96 -5.78 19.94 -44.68
CA LYS A 96 -6.91 19.52 -45.51
C LYS A 96 -7.98 18.81 -44.69
N TYR A 97 -7.62 17.89 -43.80
CA TYR A 97 -8.59 17.16 -43.00
C TYR A 97 -9.34 18.06 -42.00
N LEU A 98 -8.63 18.96 -41.31
CA LEU A 98 -9.21 19.83 -40.28
C LEU A 98 -10.06 20.98 -40.86
N SER A 99 -9.92 21.31 -42.15
CA SER A 99 -10.77 22.31 -42.82
C SER A 99 -12.12 21.74 -43.31
N LEU A 100 -12.29 20.42 -43.29
CA LEU A 100 -13.51 19.74 -43.73
C LEU A 100 -14.55 19.63 -42.62
N THR A 101 -15.83 19.58 -43.02
CA THR A 101 -16.95 19.23 -42.12
C THR A 101 -16.86 17.78 -41.65
N GLU A 102 -17.63 17.39 -40.63
CA GLU A 102 -17.55 16.05 -40.04
C GLU A 102 -17.90 14.92 -41.05
N GLU A 103 -18.89 15.16 -41.92
CA GLU A 103 -19.28 14.23 -42.99
C GLU A 103 -18.18 14.14 -44.07
N GLU A 104 -17.61 15.26 -44.49
CA GLU A 104 -16.50 15.27 -45.45
C GLU A 104 -15.23 14.64 -44.88
N GLN A 105 -14.93 14.83 -43.60
CA GLN A 105 -13.84 14.16 -42.91
C GLN A 105 -14.00 12.64 -42.93
N LYS A 106 -15.24 12.14 -42.81
CA LYS A 106 -15.53 10.70 -42.91
C LYS A 106 -15.22 10.18 -44.30
N ILE A 107 -15.67 10.86 -45.35
CA ILE A 107 -15.35 10.51 -46.74
C ILE A 107 -13.84 10.56 -46.98
N TYR A 108 -13.19 11.64 -46.57
CA TYR A 108 -11.75 11.84 -46.73
C TYR A 108 -10.93 10.74 -46.03
N TYR A 109 -11.31 10.38 -44.79
CA TYR A 109 -10.67 9.29 -44.06
C TYR A 109 -10.73 7.97 -44.84
N TYR A 110 -11.90 7.59 -45.35
CA TYR A 110 -12.06 6.33 -46.07
C TYR A 110 -11.31 6.32 -47.41
N HIS A 111 -11.28 7.44 -48.13
CA HIS A 111 -10.46 7.60 -49.32
C HIS A 111 -8.96 7.48 -49.01
N LYS A 112 -8.47 8.11 -47.93
CA LYS A 112 -7.07 7.96 -47.50
C LYS A 112 -6.74 6.54 -47.02
N ARG A 113 -7.70 5.84 -46.43
CA ARG A 113 -7.57 4.42 -46.06
C ARG A 113 -7.46 3.53 -47.29
N GLU A 114 -8.28 3.78 -48.31
CA GLU A 114 -8.20 3.07 -49.59
C GLU A 114 -6.85 3.31 -50.27
N ARG A 115 -6.42 4.57 -50.37
CA ARG A 115 -5.09 4.93 -50.90
C ARG A 115 -3.95 4.23 -50.15
N TYR A 116 -4.00 4.18 -48.82
CA TYR A 116 -3.02 3.46 -48.02
C TYR A 116 -2.98 1.96 -48.35
N ASN A 117 -4.15 1.33 -48.52
CA ASN A 117 -4.26 -0.07 -48.92
C ASN A 117 -3.79 -0.31 -50.36
N GLU A 118 -4.06 0.60 -51.30
CA GLU A 118 -3.52 0.53 -52.67
C GLU A 118 -1.99 0.53 -52.67
N LEU A 119 -1.37 1.45 -51.93
CA LEU A 119 0.09 1.53 -51.80
C LEU A 119 0.67 0.24 -51.22
N LYS A 120 -0.04 -0.39 -50.29
CA LYS A 120 0.34 -1.69 -49.71
C LYS A 120 0.25 -2.82 -50.75
N THR A 121 -0.83 -2.90 -51.53
CA THR A 121 -0.99 -3.95 -52.56
C THR A 121 -0.01 -3.85 -53.73
N LYS A 122 0.48 -2.65 -54.05
CA LYS A 122 1.44 -2.42 -55.14
C LYS A 122 2.90 -2.66 -54.71
N ASN A 123 3.13 -3.16 -53.49
CA ASN A 123 4.46 -3.32 -52.88
C ASN A 123 5.31 -2.04 -52.92
N LEU A 124 4.66 -0.87 -52.88
CA LEU A 124 5.33 0.43 -52.75
C LEU A 124 5.61 0.72 -51.27
N GLU A 125 6.33 -0.20 -50.63
CA GLU A 125 6.44 -0.26 -49.17
C GLU A 125 7.16 0.95 -48.57
N GLU A 126 8.10 1.53 -49.30
CA GLU A 126 9.01 2.57 -48.82
C GLU A 126 8.68 3.95 -49.41
N THR A 127 7.40 4.34 -49.43
CA THR A 127 7.01 5.68 -49.88
C THR A 127 6.70 6.59 -48.69
N LEU A 128 7.18 7.84 -48.77
CA LEU A 128 6.87 8.89 -47.80
C LEU A 128 5.37 9.14 -47.64
N GLU A 129 4.60 8.93 -48.72
CA GLU A 129 3.13 8.96 -48.70
C GLU A 129 2.56 7.87 -47.77
N LYS A 130 3.09 6.65 -47.82
CA LYS A 130 2.62 5.55 -46.98
C LYS A 130 2.87 5.84 -45.49
N SER A 131 4.05 6.35 -45.13
CA SER A 131 4.39 6.74 -43.75
C SER A 131 3.51 7.89 -43.23
N SER A 132 3.23 8.90 -44.06
CA SER A 132 2.36 10.02 -43.67
C SER A 132 0.91 9.56 -43.49
N LEU A 133 0.41 8.68 -44.37
CA LEU A 133 -0.90 8.04 -44.24
C LEU A 133 -0.98 7.13 -43.03
N PHE A 134 0.08 6.40 -42.69
CA PHE A 134 0.13 5.54 -41.50
C PHE A 134 -0.07 6.35 -40.22
N ILE A 135 0.66 7.45 -40.04
CA ILE A 135 0.50 8.37 -38.90
C ILE A 135 -0.91 8.99 -38.92
N PHE A 136 -1.36 9.48 -40.07
CA PHE A 136 -2.68 10.10 -40.22
C PHE A 136 -3.82 9.15 -39.82
N LEU A 137 -3.82 7.93 -40.38
CA LEU A 137 -4.84 6.92 -40.10
C LEU A 137 -4.79 6.52 -38.62
N ASN A 138 -3.61 6.28 -38.06
CA ASN A 138 -3.48 5.97 -36.63
C ASN A 138 -4.10 7.06 -35.73
N ARG A 139 -3.86 8.33 -36.06
CA ARG A 139 -4.32 9.45 -35.21
C ARG A 139 -5.79 9.82 -35.40
N THR A 140 -6.41 9.35 -36.48
CA THR A 140 -7.82 9.65 -36.83
C THR A 140 -8.75 8.43 -36.73
N CYS A 141 -8.23 7.21 -36.68
CA CYS A 141 -9.03 5.98 -36.57
C CYS A 141 -9.49 5.66 -35.13
N PHE A 142 -10.46 4.76 -35.02
CA PHE A 142 -10.99 4.30 -33.75
C PHE A 142 -9.86 3.80 -32.82
N ASN A 143 -9.73 4.47 -31.66
CA ASN A 143 -8.73 4.19 -30.61
C ASN A 143 -7.25 4.13 -31.03
N GLY A 144 -6.91 4.55 -32.26
CA GLY A 144 -5.54 4.41 -32.75
C GLY A 144 -5.07 2.97 -32.90
N LEU A 145 -6.01 2.07 -33.23
CA LEU A 145 -5.70 0.68 -33.52
C LEU A 145 -4.97 0.57 -34.86
N TYR A 146 -4.05 -0.38 -34.93
CA TYR A 146 -3.54 -0.90 -36.20
C TYR A 146 -4.12 -2.31 -36.37
N ARG A 147 -4.96 -2.52 -37.38
CA ARG A 147 -5.58 -3.83 -37.63
C ARG A 147 -5.70 -4.08 -39.13
N LEU A 148 -5.25 -5.24 -39.55
CA LEU A 148 -5.34 -5.73 -40.92
C LEU A 148 -6.44 -6.79 -41.02
N ASN A 149 -7.03 -6.94 -42.20
CA ASN A 149 -7.87 -8.10 -42.53
C ASN A 149 -7.00 -9.28 -43.00
N SER A 150 -7.62 -10.40 -43.35
CA SER A 150 -6.94 -11.59 -43.89
C SER A 150 -6.25 -11.39 -45.24
N LYS A 151 -6.38 -10.21 -45.87
CA LYS A 151 -5.66 -9.82 -47.09
C LYS A 151 -4.52 -8.83 -46.79
N GLY A 152 -4.16 -8.64 -45.52
CA GLY A 152 -3.13 -7.68 -45.10
C GLY A 152 -3.54 -6.20 -45.23
N LEU A 153 -4.82 -5.89 -45.46
CA LEU A 153 -5.31 -4.52 -45.67
C LEU A 153 -5.86 -3.89 -44.40
N PHE A 154 -5.52 -2.62 -44.16
CA PHE A 154 -5.96 -1.87 -43.00
C PHE A 154 -7.48 -1.64 -43.04
N ASN A 155 -8.17 -2.03 -41.96
CA ASN A 155 -9.63 -2.09 -41.92
C ASN A 155 -10.26 -1.37 -40.72
N VAL A 156 -9.52 -0.52 -40.00
CA VAL A 156 -10.06 0.23 -38.85
C VAL A 156 -10.99 1.35 -39.35
N PRO A 157 -12.14 1.59 -38.69
CA PRO A 157 -13.01 2.71 -39.04
C PRO A 157 -12.50 4.05 -38.49
N LYS A 158 -13.04 5.16 -39.01
CA LYS A 158 -12.82 6.52 -38.48
C LYS A 158 -13.22 6.58 -37.00
N GLY A 159 -12.42 7.27 -36.18
CA GLY A 159 -12.75 7.58 -34.79
C GLY A 159 -13.55 8.87 -34.65
N SER A 160 -14.23 9.05 -33.51
CA SER A 160 -15.08 10.21 -33.22
C SER A 160 -14.32 11.38 -32.57
N TYR A 161 -13.17 11.76 -33.12
CA TYR A 161 -12.36 12.87 -32.59
C TYR A 161 -12.76 14.21 -33.23
N LYS A 162 -13.06 15.22 -32.39
CA LYS A 162 -13.41 16.58 -32.88
C LYS A 162 -12.22 17.35 -33.47
N ASN A 163 -11.06 17.30 -32.81
CA ASN A 163 -9.84 17.98 -33.27
C ASN A 163 -8.62 17.09 -32.96
N PRO A 164 -8.39 16.01 -33.73
CA PRO A 164 -7.29 15.09 -33.47
C PRO A 164 -5.94 15.79 -33.75
N LYS A 165 -5.02 15.75 -32.78
CA LYS A 165 -3.62 16.11 -33.02
C LYS A 165 -2.98 15.02 -33.89
N ILE A 166 -2.97 15.23 -35.21
CA ILE A 166 -2.47 14.27 -36.21
C ILE A 166 -0.96 14.08 -36.09
N PHE A 167 -0.21 15.13 -35.80
CA PHE A 167 1.22 15.02 -35.53
C PHE A 167 1.69 16.14 -34.59
N ASP A 168 2.90 16.00 -34.08
CA ASP A 168 3.56 17.00 -33.26
C ASP A 168 4.95 17.27 -33.85
N GLU A 169 5.10 18.44 -34.48
CA GLU A 169 6.35 18.79 -35.17
C GLU A 169 7.55 18.85 -34.22
N ILE A 170 7.35 19.36 -33.00
CA ILE A 170 8.42 19.49 -32.01
C ILE A 170 8.86 18.10 -31.58
N LEU A 171 7.90 17.23 -31.26
CA LEU A 171 8.17 15.85 -30.89
C LEU A 171 8.88 15.07 -32.01
N LEU A 172 8.44 15.20 -33.27
CA LEU A 172 9.07 14.49 -34.38
C LEU A 172 10.53 14.94 -34.60
N LYS A 173 10.84 16.22 -34.40
CA LYS A 173 12.22 16.74 -34.43
C LYS A 173 13.06 16.15 -33.30
N GLU A 174 12.51 16.06 -32.09
CA GLU A 174 13.20 15.45 -30.94
C GLU A 174 13.46 13.95 -31.18
N ILE A 175 12.47 13.22 -31.67
CA ILE A 175 12.59 11.80 -32.02
C ILE A 175 13.64 11.60 -33.11
N SER A 176 13.58 12.37 -34.20
CA SER A 176 14.53 12.27 -35.31
C SER A 176 15.97 12.47 -34.85
N LYS A 177 16.22 13.43 -33.96
CA LYS A 177 17.54 13.65 -33.35
C LYS A 177 18.02 12.42 -32.57
N LYS A 178 17.15 11.81 -31.77
CA LYS A 178 17.48 10.60 -30.99
C LYS A 178 17.72 9.38 -31.88
N LEU A 179 16.93 9.22 -32.95
CA LEU A 179 17.04 8.09 -33.87
C LEU A 179 18.33 8.08 -34.70
N GLN A 180 19.09 9.18 -34.76
CA GLN A 180 20.35 9.21 -35.52
C GLN A 180 21.34 8.14 -35.06
N LYS A 181 21.38 7.82 -33.76
CA LYS A 181 22.24 6.78 -33.16
C LYS A 181 21.66 5.35 -33.24
N VAL A 182 20.47 5.18 -33.82
CA VAL A 182 19.72 3.91 -33.77
C VAL A 182 19.79 3.16 -35.09
N LYS A 183 20.12 1.88 -35.06
CA LYS A 183 19.94 0.95 -36.18
C LYS A 183 18.51 0.44 -36.20
N ILE A 184 17.81 0.68 -37.31
CA ILE A 184 16.37 0.43 -37.46
C ILE A 184 16.20 -0.62 -38.55
N CYS A 185 15.56 -1.74 -38.24
CA CYS A 185 15.40 -2.86 -39.15
C CYS A 185 13.99 -3.45 -39.11
N SER A 186 13.50 -3.99 -40.22
CA SER A 186 12.24 -4.75 -40.23
C SER A 186 12.54 -6.23 -40.39
N TYR A 187 12.61 -6.92 -39.26
CA TYR A 187 12.94 -8.35 -39.21
C TYR A 187 12.19 -9.02 -38.06
N ASP A 188 12.08 -10.34 -38.17
CA ASP A 188 11.68 -11.20 -37.05
C ASP A 188 12.62 -11.03 -35.84
N TYR A 189 12.08 -11.21 -34.64
CA TYR A 189 12.76 -10.96 -33.37
C TYR A 189 14.03 -11.82 -33.20
N THR A 190 14.14 -12.97 -33.87
CA THR A 190 15.32 -13.83 -33.82
C THR A 190 16.53 -13.23 -34.54
N LYS A 191 16.33 -12.30 -35.48
CA LYS A 191 17.41 -11.74 -36.31
C LYS A 191 18.32 -10.76 -35.56
N CYS A 192 17.99 -10.39 -34.33
CA CYS A 192 18.88 -9.60 -33.49
C CYS A 192 20.04 -10.43 -32.91
N GLU A 193 19.96 -11.76 -32.95
CA GLU A 193 20.92 -12.68 -32.34
C GLU A 193 22.41 -12.40 -32.63
N PRO A 194 22.83 -12.05 -33.86
CA PRO A 194 24.24 -11.80 -34.17
C PRO A 194 24.81 -10.54 -33.49
N PHE A 195 23.94 -9.63 -33.01
CA PHE A 195 24.35 -8.38 -32.39
C PHE A 195 24.42 -8.46 -30.85
N ILE A 196 24.16 -9.65 -30.29
CA ILE A 196 24.00 -9.87 -28.85
C ILE A 196 25.26 -10.48 -28.24
N ASP A 197 25.72 -9.87 -27.15
CA ASP A 197 26.81 -10.32 -26.28
C ASP A 197 26.53 -9.97 -24.80
N SER A 198 27.54 -10.18 -23.94
CA SER A 198 27.45 -9.90 -22.50
C SER A 198 27.26 -8.42 -22.14
N ASN A 199 27.47 -7.50 -23.07
CA ASN A 199 27.36 -6.06 -22.84
C ASN A 199 26.02 -5.52 -23.37
N THR A 200 25.08 -6.42 -23.66
CA THR A 200 23.79 -6.11 -24.29
C THR A 200 22.65 -6.20 -23.29
N PHE A 201 21.82 -5.15 -23.22
CA PHE A 201 20.49 -5.18 -22.63
C PHE A 201 19.42 -5.31 -23.72
N ILE A 202 18.50 -6.25 -23.54
CA ILE A 202 17.42 -6.53 -24.49
C ILE A 202 16.08 -6.38 -23.79
N TYR A 203 15.17 -5.62 -24.40
CA TYR A 203 13.80 -5.48 -23.94
C TYR A 203 12.82 -6.12 -24.95
N PHE A 204 12.12 -7.16 -24.52
CA PHE A 204 11.10 -7.87 -25.30
C PHE A 204 9.70 -7.41 -24.90
N ASP A 205 8.90 -6.98 -25.88
CA ASP A 205 7.48 -6.67 -25.69
C ASP A 205 6.63 -7.33 -26.79
N PRO A 206 6.55 -8.67 -26.81
CA PRO A 206 5.83 -9.39 -27.84
C PRO A 206 4.32 -9.08 -27.78
N PRO A 207 3.56 -9.40 -28.83
CA PRO A 207 2.11 -9.45 -28.72
C PRO A 207 1.68 -10.35 -27.56
N TYR A 208 0.72 -9.88 -26.75
CA TYR A 208 0.28 -10.61 -25.56
C TYR A 208 -0.50 -11.86 -25.93
N ARG A 209 -0.31 -12.92 -25.13
CA ARG A 209 -1.06 -14.17 -25.23
C ARG A 209 -2.57 -13.90 -25.20
N PRO A 210 -3.37 -14.36 -26.18
CA PRO A 210 -4.82 -14.19 -26.17
C PRO A 210 -5.44 -14.89 -24.96
N LEU A 211 -6.17 -14.16 -24.13
CA LEU A 211 -6.71 -14.70 -22.88
C LEU A 211 -8.10 -15.35 -23.01
N ASN A 212 -8.76 -15.25 -24.17
CA ASN A 212 -10.03 -15.93 -24.48
C ASN A 212 -9.97 -16.57 -25.88
N LYS A 213 -10.51 -17.80 -26.04
CA LYS A 213 -10.66 -18.47 -27.36
C LYS A 213 -11.51 -17.67 -28.36
N THR A 214 -12.37 -16.76 -27.88
CA THR A 214 -13.24 -15.89 -28.71
C THR A 214 -12.67 -14.49 -28.93
N SER A 215 -11.57 -14.10 -28.29
CA SER A 215 -10.95 -12.79 -28.54
C SER A 215 -10.00 -12.87 -29.73
N SER A 216 -10.57 -12.94 -30.93
CA SER A 216 -9.93 -12.67 -32.22
C SER A 216 -9.47 -11.20 -32.38
N PHE A 217 -9.12 -10.53 -31.28
CA PHE A 217 -8.88 -9.10 -31.20
C PHE A 217 -7.40 -8.69 -31.31
N ILE A 218 -6.50 -9.64 -31.52
CA ILE A 218 -5.05 -9.43 -31.66
C ILE A 218 -4.58 -10.13 -32.96
N SER A 219 -5.04 -9.64 -34.12
CA SER A 219 -4.42 -9.97 -35.41
C SER A 219 -3.60 -8.76 -35.86
N TYR A 220 -2.44 -8.55 -35.22
CA TYR A 220 -1.54 -7.43 -35.55
C TYR A 220 -0.62 -7.72 -36.74
N THR A 221 -0.65 -8.95 -37.26
CA THR A 221 0.11 -9.43 -38.43
C THR A 221 -0.60 -10.65 -39.04
N GLU A 222 -0.24 -11.04 -40.27
CA GLU A 222 -0.65 -12.34 -40.85
C GLU A 222 -0.16 -13.52 -39.98
N ASN A 223 0.91 -13.32 -39.21
CA ASN A 223 1.42 -14.25 -38.22
C ASN A 223 0.70 -14.06 -36.87
N ILE A 224 0.04 -15.11 -36.40
CA ILE A 224 -0.63 -15.15 -35.09
C ILE A 224 0.44 -15.45 -34.05
N PHE A 225 0.63 -14.57 -33.05
CA PHE A 225 1.56 -14.81 -31.95
C PHE A 225 0.86 -15.60 -30.84
N ASP A 226 0.68 -16.89 -31.08
CA ASP A 226 -0.03 -17.82 -30.20
C ASP A 226 0.88 -18.45 -29.12
N ASP A 227 0.38 -19.49 -28.44
CA ASP A 227 1.12 -20.19 -27.39
C ASP A 227 2.41 -20.84 -27.93
N GLU A 228 2.46 -21.29 -29.19
CA GLU A 228 3.66 -21.87 -29.81
C GLU A 228 4.72 -20.81 -30.08
N GLU A 229 4.31 -19.62 -30.53
CA GLU A 229 5.20 -18.46 -30.68
C GLU A 229 5.73 -17.96 -29.32
N GLN A 230 4.90 -17.96 -28.27
CA GLN A 230 5.36 -17.64 -26.90
C GLN A 230 6.40 -18.66 -26.40
N VAL A 231 6.21 -19.95 -26.67
CA VAL A 231 7.18 -21.01 -26.37
C VAL A 231 8.49 -20.79 -27.15
N SER A 232 8.38 -20.45 -28.44
CA SER A 232 9.52 -20.16 -29.30
C SER A 232 10.32 -18.95 -28.82
N LEU A 233 9.64 -17.90 -28.36
CA LEU A 233 10.27 -16.75 -27.72
C LEU A 233 10.94 -17.13 -26.39
N ALA A 234 10.32 -17.97 -25.56
CA ALA A 234 10.94 -18.45 -24.32
C ALA A 234 12.21 -19.28 -24.59
N ASN A 235 12.21 -20.11 -25.64
CA ASN A 235 13.40 -20.85 -26.07
C ASN A 235 14.50 -19.92 -26.60
N PHE A 236 14.12 -18.89 -27.36
CA PHE A 236 15.06 -17.87 -27.82
C PHE A 236 15.64 -17.08 -26.64
N PHE A 237 14.83 -16.71 -25.66
CA PHE A 237 15.26 -16.08 -24.42
C PHE A 237 16.31 -16.95 -23.70
N LYS A 238 16.05 -18.24 -23.53
CA LYS A 238 17.02 -19.22 -22.97
C LYS A 238 18.31 -19.34 -23.77
N LYS A 239 18.22 -19.22 -25.10
CA LYS A 239 19.39 -19.23 -25.99
C LYS A 239 20.27 -18.00 -25.77
N LEU A 240 19.66 -16.81 -25.66
CA LEU A 240 20.36 -15.55 -25.46
C LEU A 240 20.95 -15.41 -24.05
N ASP A 241 20.32 -16.02 -23.06
CA ASP A 241 20.84 -16.10 -21.68
C ASP A 241 22.25 -16.71 -21.64
N LYS A 242 22.47 -17.77 -22.44
CA LYS A 242 23.79 -18.41 -22.58
C LYS A 242 24.86 -17.51 -23.20
N LYS A 243 24.48 -16.41 -23.86
CA LYS A 243 25.41 -15.39 -24.39
C LYS A 243 25.78 -14.31 -23.37
N GLY A 244 25.17 -14.34 -22.18
CA GLY A 244 25.42 -13.38 -21.11
C GLY A 244 24.67 -12.06 -21.22
N ALA A 245 23.75 -11.91 -22.18
CA ALA A 245 22.96 -10.70 -22.34
C ALA A 245 22.00 -10.51 -21.15
N LYS A 246 21.77 -9.27 -20.73
CA LYS A 246 20.71 -8.94 -19.78
C LYS A 246 19.42 -8.76 -20.55
N MET A 247 18.35 -9.40 -20.09
CA MET A 247 17.08 -9.42 -20.80
C MET A 247 15.93 -9.12 -19.86
N MET A 248 15.02 -8.28 -20.33
CA MET A 248 13.73 -8.03 -19.72
C MET A 248 12.62 -8.31 -20.72
N LEU A 249 11.56 -8.99 -20.31
CA LEU A 249 10.39 -9.28 -21.14
C LEU A 249 9.12 -8.84 -20.44
N SER A 250 8.21 -8.16 -21.14
CA SER A 250 6.86 -7.85 -20.65
C SER A 250 5.80 -8.71 -21.30
N ASN A 251 4.82 -9.17 -20.52
CA ASN A 251 3.63 -9.84 -21.07
C ASN A 251 2.39 -9.61 -20.19
N SER A 252 1.21 -10.00 -20.68
CA SER A 252 0.00 -10.06 -19.86
C SER A 252 0.13 -11.11 -18.76
N ASP A 253 -0.46 -10.86 -17.58
CA ASP A 253 -0.58 -11.88 -16.54
C ASP A 253 -1.88 -12.70 -16.73
N PRO A 254 -1.81 -13.99 -17.10
CA PRO A 254 -3.00 -14.82 -17.27
C PRO A 254 -3.76 -15.05 -15.96
N LYS A 255 -3.10 -14.86 -14.80
CA LYS A 255 -3.71 -14.97 -13.48
C LYS A 255 -4.76 -13.90 -13.18
N ASN A 256 -4.82 -12.84 -13.99
CA ASN A 256 -5.93 -11.89 -13.93
C ASN A 256 -7.30 -12.52 -14.28
N ILE A 257 -7.31 -13.63 -15.01
CA ILE A 257 -8.53 -14.31 -15.48
C ILE A 257 -8.65 -15.69 -14.84
N ASN A 258 -7.55 -16.44 -14.76
CA ASN A 258 -7.50 -17.75 -14.13
C ASN A 258 -6.26 -17.85 -13.25
N GLU A 259 -6.43 -17.81 -11.94
CA GLU A 259 -5.33 -17.87 -10.95
C GLU A 259 -4.45 -19.13 -11.09
N ASN A 260 -5.00 -20.21 -11.67
CA ASN A 260 -4.30 -21.47 -11.90
C ASN A 260 -3.58 -21.53 -13.27
N ASP A 261 -3.68 -20.51 -14.11
CA ASP A 261 -2.93 -20.47 -15.37
C ASP A 261 -1.48 -20.05 -15.10
N SER A 262 -0.60 -21.06 -15.02
CA SER A 262 0.83 -20.93 -14.78
C SER A 262 1.67 -20.86 -16.06
N PHE A 263 1.06 -20.65 -17.25
CA PHE A 263 1.76 -20.76 -18.54
C PHE A 263 3.11 -20.03 -18.59
N PHE A 264 3.15 -18.75 -18.23
CA PHE A 264 4.40 -17.99 -18.20
C PHE A 264 5.28 -18.31 -16.99
N ASP A 265 4.69 -18.69 -15.85
CA ASP A 265 5.46 -19.11 -14.68
C ASP A 265 6.28 -20.38 -15.00
N ASP A 266 5.70 -21.32 -15.76
CA ASP A 266 6.34 -22.57 -16.14
C ASP A 266 7.41 -22.36 -17.25
N LEU A 267 7.11 -21.53 -18.26
CA LEU A 267 8.06 -21.24 -19.35
C LEU A 267 9.33 -20.56 -18.83
N TYR A 268 9.17 -19.63 -17.88
CA TYR A 268 10.23 -18.77 -17.36
C TYR A 268 10.60 -19.09 -15.90
N LYS A 269 10.34 -20.31 -15.42
CA LYS A 269 10.59 -20.75 -14.03
C LYS A 269 12.02 -20.55 -13.52
N ASP A 270 12.99 -20.52 -14.43
CA ASP A 270 14.42 -20.35 -14.12
C ASP A 270 14.83 -18.85 -14.07
N TYR A 271 13.87 -17.94 -14.26
CA TYR A 271 14.05 -16.49 -14.33
C TYR A 271 13.23 -15.77 -13.26
N ASN A 272 13.51 -14.49 -13.04
CA ASN A 272 12.72 -13.68 -12.13
C ASN A 272 11.42 -13.26 -12.80
N ILE A 273 10.29 -13.50 -12.15
CA ILE A 273 8.96 -13.11 -12.65
C ILE A 273 8.34 -12.11 -11.67
N PHE A 274 8.26 -10.86 -12.08
CA PHE A 274 7.62 -9.78 -11.32
C PHE A 274 6.22 -9.54 -11.83
N ARG A 275 5.23 -9.44 -10.93
CA ARG A 275 3.87 -9.01 -11.27
C ARG A 275 3.71 -7.54 -10.91
N VAL A 276 3.58 -6.69 -11.93
CA VAL A 276 3.46 -5.23 -11.78
C VAL A 276 2.04 -4.77 -12.03
N HIS A 277 1.56 -3.79 -11.27
CA HIS A 277 0.19 -3.30 -11.41
C HIS A 277 0.03 -2.39 -12.63
N ALA A 278 -0.89 -2.74 -13.54
CA ALA A 278 -1.27 -1.94 -14.68
C ALA A 278 -2.72 -1.42 -14.53
N THR A 279 -2.98 -0.20 -14.97
CA THR A 279 -4.33 0.39 -14.99
C THR A 279 -4.95 0.27 -16.38
N ARG A 280 -5.93 -0.63 -16.57
CA ARG A 280 -6.71 -0.64 -17.82
C ARG A 280 -7.75 0.49 -17.80
N MET A 281 -7.56 1.48 -18.67
CA MET A 281 -8.60 2.50 -18.96
C MET A 281 -9.66 2.02 -19.99
N ILE A 282 -9.54 0.80 -20.51
CA ILE A 282 -10.39 0.29 -21.60
C ILE A 282 -11.39 -0.72 -21.06
N ASN A 283 -12.34 -0.27 -20.23
CA ASN A 283 -13.53 -1.06 -19.92
C ASN A 283 -14.74 -0.13 -19.75
N SER A 284 -15.81 -0.37 -20.52
CA SER A 284 -16.99 0.50 -20.59
C SER A 284 -17.87 0.45 -19.33
N LYS A 285 -17.62 -0.48 -18.41
CA LYS A 285 -18.30 -0.61 -17.12
C LYS A 285 -17.39 -0.14 -15.97
N ALA A 286 -17.88 0.82 -15.19
CA ALA A 286 -17.14 1.40 -14.06
C ALA A 286 -16.87 0.39 -12.93
N SER A 287 -17.74 -0.61 -12.75
CA SER A 287 -17.67 -1.63 -11.69
C SER A 287 -16.63 -2.72 -11.93
N SER A 288 -16.10 -2.85 -13.14
CA SER A 288 -15.07 -3.85 -13.52
C SER A 288 -13.68 -3.24 -13.71
N ARG A 289 -13.44 -2.02 -13.21
CA ARG A 289 -12.11 -1.40 -13.16
C ARG A 289 -11.31 -1.94 -11.97
N GLY A 290 -10.86 -3.20 -12.06
CA GLY A 290 -9.88 -3.77 -11.14
C GLY A 290 -8.44 -3.39 -11.51
N LYS A 291 -7.52 -3.44 -10.54
CA LYS A 291 -6.07 -3.40 -10.81
C LYS A 291 -5.69 -4.74 -11.42
N ILE A 292 -5.35 -4.75 -12.71
CA ILE A 292 -4.78 -5.95 -13.33
C ILE A 292 -3.27 -5.97 -13.09
N THR A 293 -2.67 -7.14 -13.15
CA THR A 293 -1.22 -7.32 -13.18
C THR A 293 -0.72 -7.54 -14.60
N GLU A 294 0.49 -7.12 -14.89
CA GLU A 294 1.28 -7.57 -16.04
C GLU A 294 2.55 -8.24 -15.51
N ILE A 295 3.14 -9.14 -16.28
CA ILE A 295 4.39 -9.80 -15.88
C ILE A 295 5.59 -9.09 -16.51
N LEU A 296 6.65 -8.94 -15.72
CA LEU A 296 7.98 -8.57 -16.17
C LEU A 296 8.93 -9.70 -15.80
N ILE A 297 9.63 -10.26 -16.79
CA ILE A 297 10.56 -11.36 -16.61
C ILE A 297 11.99 -10.85 -16.81
N THR A 298 12.94 -11.20 -15.93
CA THR A 298 14.36 -10.87 -16.10
C THR A 298 15.29 -12.05 -15.84
N ASN A 299 16.42 -12.13 -16.56
CA ASN A 299 17.47 -13.12 -16.32
C ASN A 299 18.62 -12.63 -15.41
N TYR A 300 18.49 -11.42 -14.86
CA TYR A 300 19.49 -10.85 -13.98
C TYR A 300 18.94 -10.59 -12.59
N ASN A 301 19.73 -11.05 -11.64
CA ASN A 301 19.46 -11.04 -10.21
C ASN A 301 20.06 -9.80 -9.55
N GLU A 302 19.77 -8.64 -10.11
CA GLU A 302 20.05 -7.33 -9.47
C GLU A 302 18.86 -6.82 -8.66
N PHE A 303 17.72 -7.50 -8.85
CA PHE A 303 16.52 -7.48 -8.03
C PHE A 303 16.22 -8.91 -7.58
N LYS A 304 17.25 -9.59 -7.05
CA LYS A 304 16.94 -10.52 -5.97
C LYS A 304 15.98 -9.76 -5.08
N GLU A 305 14.82 -10.33 -4.77
CA GLU A 305 14.21 -10.01 -3.49
C GLU A 305 15.39 -10.05 -2.53
N GLU A 306 15.81 -8.89 -2.04
CA GLU A 306 16.64 -8.87 -0.86
C GLU A 306 15.80 -9.67 0.12
N LYS A 307 16.19 -10.93 0.35
CA LYS A 307 15.94 -11.58 1.62
C LYS A 307 16.52 -10.61 2.65
N GLY A 308 15.71 -9.64 3.08
CA GLY A 308 16.18 -8.45 3.76
C GLY A 308 15.33 -7.20 3.59
N MET A 309 14.86 -6.82 2.38
CA MET A 309 14.11 -5.56 2.24
C MET A 309 12.65 -5.76 2.61
N ARG A 310 12.31 -5.28 3.80
CA ARG A 310 10.98 -5.27 4.38
C ARG A 310 10.05 -4.51 3.41
N ASN A 311 9.04 -5.17 2.84
CA ASN A 311 8.05 -4.52 1.98
C ASN A 311 6.95 -3.89 2.85
N PHE A 312 6.87 -2.55 2.86
CA PHE A 312 5.92 -1.82 3.70
C PHE A 312 4.46 -2.23 3.46
N ASP A 313 4.04 -2.36 2.20
CA ASP A 313 2.63 -2.65 1.90
C ASP A 313 2.24 -4.09 2.30
N ASN A 314 3.16 -5.05 2.19
CA ASN A 314 2.96 -6.41 2.70
C ASN A 314 3.02 -6.48 4.23
N TRP A 315 3.93 -5.72 4.84
CA TRP A 315 4.03 -5.61 6.30
C TRP A 315 2.75 -4.99 6.90
N LEU A 316 2.23 -3.91 6.30
CA LEU A 316 0.99 -3.24 6.70
C LEU A 316 -0.24 -4.15 6.53
N LYS A 317 -0.27 -5.02 5.51
CA LYS A 317 -1.35 -6.03 5.36
C LYS A 317 -1.44 -6.97 6.57
N GLY A 318 -0.32 -7.23 7.24
CA GLY A 318 -0.26 -8.05 8.45
C GLY A 318 -0.95 -7.45 9.69
N PHE A 319 -1.34 -6.18 9.63
CA PHE A 319 -1.90 -5.50 10.80
C PHE A 319 -3.29 -6.02 11.15
N ARG A 320 -3.57 -6.12 12.44
CA ARG A 320 -4.82 -6.62 13.02
C ARG A 320 -5.85 -5.51 13.18
N GLU A 321 -7.11 -5.91 13.17
CA GLU A 321 -8.23 -5.01 13.50
C GLU A 321 -8.33 -4.75 15.00
N SER A 322 -8.01 -5.76 15.81
CA SER A 322 -8.04 -5.67 17.27
C SER A 322 -7.00 -6.59 17.92
N ILE A 323 -6.60 -6.23 19.12
CA ILE A 323 -5.80 -7.05 20.06
C ILE A 323 -6.56 -7.30 21.37
N SER A 324 -7.87 -7.04 21.38
CA SER A 324 -8.71 -7.28 22.55
C SER A 324 -8.74 -8.77 22.89
N THR A 325 -8.24 -9.12 24.07
CA THR A 325 -8.41 -10.45 24.66
C THR A 325 -9.82 -10.60 25.24
N TYR A 326 -10.25 -11.81 25.59
CA TYR A 326 -11.59 -12.02 26.21
C TYR A 326 -11.79 -11.17 27.47
N HIS A 327 -10.74 -11.00 28.27
CA HIS A 327 -10.71 -10.21 29.51
C HIS A 327 -10.72 -8.68 29.28
N TYR A 328 -10.62 -8.23 28.02
CA TYR A 328 -10.73 -6.81 27.69
C TYR A 328 -12.12 -6.26 28.01
N TYR A 329 -13.15 -7.04 27.68
CA TYR A 329 -14.52 -6.56 27.70
C TYR A 329 -14.99 -6.34 29.13
N ILE A 330 -14.88 -7.37 29.97
CA ILE A 330 -15.22 -7.33 31.40
C ILE A 330 -14.22 -8.21 32.16
N ASP A 331 -13.73 -7.68 33.28
CA ASP A 331 -12.97 -8.46 34.27
C ASP A 331 -13.92 -8.99 35.35
N PHE A 332 -14.51 -10.16 35.09
CA PHE A 332 -15.51 -10.73 36.00
C PHE A 332 -14.92 -11.12 37.35
N GLU A 333 -13.66 -11.54 37.43
CA GLU A 333 -13.03 -11.87 38.71
C GLU A 333 -12.95 -10.63 39.61
N LYS A 334 -12.55 -9.49 39.04
CA LYS A 334 -12.54 -8.22 39.75
C LYS A 334 -13.94 -7.75 40.13
N VAL A 335 -14.90 -7.83 39.21
CA VAL A 335 -16.31 -7.47 39.43
C VAL A 335 -16.87 -8.27 40.62
N ILE A 336 -16.72 -9.60 40.58
CA ILE A 336 -17.16 -10.50 41.64
C ILE A 336 -16.43 -10.19 42.95
N SER A 337 -15.11 -10.03 42.93
CA SER A 337 -14.32 -9.69 44.13
C SER A 337 -14.76 -8.39 44.79
N ASN A 338 -15.10 -7.37 44.01
CA ASN A 338 -15.54 -6.08 44.54
C ASN A 338 -16.92 -6.16 45.17
N VAL A 339 -17.86 -6.89 44.56
CA VAL A 339 -19.19 -7.11 45.14
C VAL A 339 -19.12 -7.99 46.38
N GLU A 340 -18.26 -9.02 46.38
CA GLU A 340 -18.11 -9.93 47.52
C GLU A 340 -17.67 -9.19 48.79
N LYS A 341 -16.86 -8.13 48.67
CA LYS A 341 -16.44 -7.26 49.80
C LYS A 341 -17.59 -6.51 50.48
N LEU A 342 -18.71 -6.33 49.79
CA LEU A 342 -19.90 -5.60 50.25
C LEU A 342 -21.12 -6.51 50.41
N LYS A 343 -20.96 -7.83 50.22
CA LYS A 343 -22.06 -8.76 50.09
C LYS A 343 -22.89 -8.88 51.36
N ILE A 344 -22.26 -8.84 52.54
CA ILE A 344 -22.97 -8.93 53.82
C ILE A 344 -23.89 -7.71 53.97
N GLU A 345 -23.34 -6.53 53.74
CA GLU A 345 -24.04 -5.26 53.87
C GLU A 345 -25.16 -5.10 52.84
N LEU A 346 -24.92 -5.49 51.59
CA LEU A 346 -25.94 -5.53 50.54
C LEU A 346 -27.09 -6.50 50.89
N ASN A 347 -26.79 -7.64 51.51
CA ASN A 347 -27.83 -8.57 51.99
C ASN A 347 -28.63 -8.02 53.17
N ILE A 348 -28.03 -7.20 54.04
CA ILE A 348 -28.80 -6.49 55.09
C ILE A 348 -29.76 -5.49 54.41
N LEU A 349 -29.27 -4.71 53.45
CA LEU A 349 -30.09 -3.74 52.72
C LEU A 349 -31.21 -4.39 51.87
N ASN A 350 -31.09 -5.68 51.50
CA ASN A 350 -32.19 -6.40 50.83
C ASN A 350 -33.49 -6.41 51.66
N SER A 351 -33.42 -6.26 52.99
CA SER A 351 -34.62 -6.14 53.84
C SER A 351 -35.47 -4.89 53.55
N LEU A 352 -34.91 -3.90 52.86
CA LEU A 352 -35.62 -2.69 52.42
C LEU A 352 -36.44 -2.90 51.14
N ILE A 353 -36.11 -3.93 50.35
CA ILE A 353 -36.76 -4.18 49.06
C ILE A 353 -38.25 -4.42 49.30
N GLY A 354 -39.10 -3.66 48.59
CA GLY A 354 -40.55 -3.79 48.71
C GLY A 354 -41.19 -3.15 49.93
N ASN A 355 -40.38 -2.54 50.82
CA ASN A 355 -40.90 -1.99 52.05
C ASN A 355 -41.57 -0.63 51.81
N LYS A 356 -42.86 -0.52 52.16
CA LYS A 356 -43.63 0.71 52.01
C LYS A 356 -43.20 1.84 52.96
N ASN A 357 -42.50 1.52 54.05
CA ASN A 357 -41.95 2.47 55.01
C ASN A 357 -40.40 2.46 54.98
N ILE A 358 -39.85 2.49 53.77
CA ILE A 358 -38.41 2.34 53.52
C ILE A 358 -37.55 3.36 54.28
N GLU A 359 -38.01 4.60 54.48
CA GLU A 359 -37.26 5.64 55.19
C GLU A 359 -37.04 5.30 56.67
N HIS A 360 -38.08 4.79 57.35
CA HIS A 360 -37.98 4.38 58.76
C HIS A 360 -37.10 3.15 58.94
N GLU A 361 -37.25 2.16 58.07
CA GLU A 361 -36.45 0.94 58.11
C GLU A 361 -34.99 1.21 57.77
N PHE A 362 -34.72 2.10 56.80
CA PHE A 362 -33.36 2.54 56.49
C PHE A 362 -32.68 3.20 57.69
N GLU A 363 -33.41 4.03 58.45
CA GLU A 363 -32.90 4.63 59.69
C GLU A 363 -32.59 3.58 60.77
N ILE A 364 -33.44 2.56 60.94
CA ILE A 364 -33.18 1.43 61.86
C ILE A 364 -31.92 0.68 61.44
N ILE A 365 -31.79 0.37 60.14
CA ILE A 365 -30.62 -0.33 59.61
C ILE A 365 -29.35 0.49 59.82
N LEU A 366 -29.34 1.79 59.52
CA LEU A 366 -28.14 2.62 59.72
C LEU A 366 -27.75 2.77 61.19
N LYS A 367 -28.70 2.80 62.12
CA LYS A 367 -28.40 2.82 63.56
C LYS A 367 -27.76 1.52 64.04
N LYS A 368 -28.18 0.38 63.48
CA LYS A 368 -27.74 -0.95 63.92
C LYS A 368 -26.51 -1.47 63.15
N TYR A 369 -26.40 -1.12 61.87
CA TYR A 369 -25.40 -1.57 60.90
C TYR A 369 -24.92 -0.36 60.06
N PRO A 370 -24.25 0.64 60.66
CA PRO A 370 -23.82 1.86 59.96
C PRO A 370 -22.88 1.58 58.79
N GLU A 371 -22.14 0.45 58.81
CA GLU A 371 -21.28 -0.02 57.72
C GLU A 371 -22.03 -0.29 56.42
N THR A 372 -23.36 -0.46 56.46
CA THR A 372 -24.18 -0.63 55.24
C THR A 372 -24.16 0.59 54.34
N LEU A 373 -23.88 1.78 54.91
CA LEU A 373 -23.83 3.04 54.19
C LEU A 373 -22.80 3.02 53.04
N LYS A 374 -21.69 2.28 53.20
CA LYS A 374 -20.63 2.17 52.18
C LYS A 374 -21.09 1.54 50.86
N CYS A 375 -22.25 0.88 50.86
CA CYS A 375 -22.84 0.26 49.67
C CYS A 375 -23.50 1.30 48.76
N ILE A 376 -23.97 2.42 49.31
CA ILE A 376 -24.80 3.40 48.59
C ILE A 376 -24.09 3.98 47.35
N PRO A 377 -22.79 4.37 47.40
CA PRO A 377 -22.10 4.84 46.20
C PRO A 377 -22.10 3.81 45.06
N LEU A 378 -21.91 2.52 45.37
CA LEU A 378 -21.89 1.48 44.34
C LEU A 378 -23.25 1.36 43.65
N LEU A 379 -24.36 1.47 44.37
CA LEU A 379 -25.72 1.41 43.80
C LEU A 379 -26.02 2.56 42.81
N LEU A 380 -25.25 3.65 42.89
CA LEU A 380 -25.31 4.80 42.00
C LEU A 380 -24.22 4.78 40.91
N ALA A 381 -23.48 3.69 40.78
CA ALA A 381 -22.31 3.61 39.90
C ALA A 381 -21.24 4.67 40.21
N VAL A 382 -20.96 4.91 41.50
CA VAL A 382 -19.92 5.83 41.98
C VAL A 382 -18.83 5.07 42.72
N ARG A 383 -17.56 5.32 42.36
CA ARG A 383 -16.38 4.69 42.99
C ARG A 383 -15.92 5.40 44.27
N SER A 384 -16.17 6.69 44.35
CA SER A 384 -15.77 7.52 45.50
C SER A 384 -16.69 7.24 46.69
N GLN A 385 -16.10 7.17 47.88
CA GLN A 385 -16.86 7.15 49.15
C GLN A 385 -17.24 8.56 49.62
N GLU A 386 -16.82 9.59 48.89
CA GLU A 386 -17.26 10.97 49.07
C GLU A 386 -18.05 11.41 47.84
N ILE A 387 -19.30 11.87 48.05
CA ILE A 387 -20.18 12.34 46.98
C ILE A 387 -20.63 13.75 47.31
N TYR A 388 -20.30 14.68 46.43
CA TYR A 388 -20.83 16.04 46.46
C TYR A 388 -22.19 16.09 45.77
N ALA A 389 -23.20 16.64 46.45
CA ALA A 389 -24.51 16.92 45.86
C ALA A 389 -24.98 18.31 46.28
N GLN A 390 -25.68 18.99 45.37
CA GLN A 390 -26.21 20.33 45.59
C GLN A 390 -27.62 20.46 45.03
N ASP A 391 -28.43 21.27 45.69
CA ASP A 391 -29.77 21.66 45.27
C ASP A 391 -30.11 23.05 45.86
N GLU A 392 -31.39 23.44 45.82
CA GLU A 392 -31.88 24.70 46.37
C GLU A 392 -31.68 24.83 47.90
N ASP A 393 -31.51 23.71 48.61
CA ASP A 393 -31.33 23.66 50.07
C ASP A 393 -29.84 23.77 50.47
N GLY A 394 -28.91 23.72 49.51
CA GLY A 394 -27.48 23.94 49.71
C GLY A 394 -26.58 22.90 49.06
N ALA A 395 -25.29 22.95 49.39
CA ALA A 395 -24.27 22.03 48.91
C ALA A 395 -23.72 21.15 50.05
N PHE A 396 -23.70 19.85 49.83
CA PHE A 396 -23.33 18.85 50.83
C PHE A 396 -22.27 17.88 50.26
N SER A 397 -21.24 17.57 51.04
CA SER A 397 -20.24 16.55 50.69
C SER A 397 -20.40 15.33 51.59
N TYR A 398 -21.16 14.34 51.13
CA TYR A 398 -21.51 13.14 51.90
C TYR A 398 -20.36 12.15 51.91
N ARG A 399 -20.01 11.63 53.10
CA ARG A 399 -19.09 10.50 53.25
C ARG A 399 -19.82 9.21 53.58
N PHE A 400 -19.53 8.14 52.84
CA PHE A 400 -20.19 6.85 52.96
C PHE A 400 -19.31 5.78 53.62
N ASP A 401 -18.00 6.04 53.74
CA ASP A 401 -17.07 5.26 54.54
C ASP A 401 -17.19 5.60 56.04
N THR A 402 -17.53 6.84 56.36
CA THR A 402 -17.82 7.31 57.70
C THR A 402 -18.86 8.42 57.64
N MET A 403 -20.02 8.18 58.24
CA MET A 403 -21.14 9.11 58.25
C MET A 403 -20.75 10.47 58.84
N ASN A 404 -20.85 11.55 58.04
CA ASN A 404 -20.46 12.91 58.45
C ASN A 404 -21.64 13.87 58.65
N TYR A 405 -22.86 13.43 58.33
CA TYR A 405 -24.11 14.16 58.57
C TYR A 405 -25.12 13.30 59.34
N SER A 406 -26.24 13.90 59.73
CA SER A 406 -27.34 13.17 60.38
C SER A 406 -27.99 12.15 59.43
N ILE A 407 -28.61 11.12 60.00
CA ILE A 407 -29.34 10.11 59.20
C ILE A 407 -30.44 10.74 58.34
N GLU A 408 -31.10 11.80 58.83
CA GLU A 408 -32.07 12.58 58.04
C GLU A 408 -31.47 13.10 56.74
N GLN A 409 -30.23 13.60 56.79
CA GLN A 409 -29.56 14.12 55.60
C GLN A 409 -29.23 13.00 54.60
N TYR A 410 -28.90 11.79 55.06
CA TYR A 410 -28.74 10.64 54.17
C TYR A 410 -30.08 10.12 53.63
N LYS A 411 -31.19 10.22 54.38
CA LYS A 411 -32.52 9.94 53.84
C LYS A 411 -32.87 10.91 52.71
N ILE A 412 -32.56 12.20 52.86
CA ILE A 412 -32.70 13.19 51.78
C ILE A 412 -31.88 12.77 50.56
N PHE A 413 -30.61 12.37 50.74
CA PHE A 413 -29.77 11.89 49.65
C PHE A 413 -30.38 10.68 48.93
N MET A 414 -30.81 9.66 49.68
CA MET A 414 -31.43 8.44 49.15
C MET A 414 -32.73 8.73 48.38
N ARG A 415 -33.54 9.69 48.84
CA ARG A 415 -34.76 10.13 48.16
C ARG A 415 -34.44 10.93 46.89
N LYS A 416 -33.59 11.97 46.99
CA LYS A 416 -33.27 12.86 45.85
C LYS A 416 -32.50 12.13 44.73
N THR A 417 -31.78 11.05 45.05
CA THR A 417 -31.13 10.19 44.03
C THR A 417 -32.07 9.14 43.42
N GLY A 418 -33.27 8.95 43.97
CA GLY A 418 -34.24 7.94 43.51
C GLY A 418 -33.94 6.51 43.97
N LEU A 419 -32.93 6.28 44.82
CA LEU A 419 -32.61 4.94 45.32
C LEU A 419 -33.73 4.34 46.15
N PHE A 420 -34.41 5.15 46.98
CA PHE A 420 -35.56 4.64 47.72
C PHE A 420 -36.69 4.17 46.80
N ASP A 421 -36.96 4.87 45.70
CA ASP A 421 -37.98 4.45 44.73
C ASP A 421 -37.59 3.16 44.01
N LEU A 422 -36.31 3.03 43.64
CA LEU A 422 -35.76 1.81 43.04
C LEU A 422 -35.97 0.58 43.94
N ILE A 423 -35.73 0.73 45.25
CA ILE A 423 -35.74 -0.36 46.23
C ILE A 423 -37.17 -0.67 46.71
N SER A 424 -37.93 0.35 47.12
CA SER A 424 -39.25 0.19 47.73
C SER A 424 -40.31 -0.29 46.74
N ASN A 425 -40.21 0.09 45.46
CA ASN A 425 -41.18 -0.30 44.44
C ASN A 425 -40.85 -1.64 43.76
N HIS A 426 -39.95 -2.45 44.32
CA HIS A 426 -39.53 -3.74 43.74
C HIS A 426 -39.01 -3.64 42.29
N LEU A 427 -38.42 -2.50 41.90
CA LEU A 427 -37.76 -2.39 40.59
C LEU A 427 -36.47 -3.22 40.54
N VAL A 428 -35.92 -3.54 41.72
CA VAL A 428 -34.85 -4.52 41.92
C VAL A 428 -35.29 -5.57 42.95
N ASN A 429 -34.93 -6.83 42.69
CA ASN A 429 -35.31 -7.96 43.56
C ASN A 429 -34.18 -8.42 44.50
N ASN A 430 -32.94 -8.04 44.20
CA ASN A 430 -31.76 -8.36 45.00
C ASN A 430 -30.65 -7.31 44.74
N LEU A 431 -30.21 -6.63 45.78
CA LEU A 431 -29.17 -5.61 45.73
C LEU A 431 -27.78 -6.18 45.45
N VAL A 432 -27.51 -7.44 45.77
CA VAL A 432 -26.26 -8.12 45.38
C VAL A 432 -26.21 -8.29 43.87
N ASP A 433 -27.29 -8.77 43.26
CA ASP A 433 -27.37 -8.96 41.81
C ASP A 433 -27.39 -7.62 41.07
N TYR A 434 -28.10 -6.63 41.60
CA TYR A 434 -28.09 -5.27 41.05
C TYR A 434 -26.68 -4.65 41.15
N ALA A 435 -26.00 -4.76 42.29
CA ALA A 435 -24.63 -4.30 42.46
C ALA A 435 -23.65 -5.01 41.51
N LEU A 436 -23.85 -6.30 41.24
CA LEU A 436 -23.09 -7.04 40.22
C LEU A 436 -23.28 -6.45 38.82
N GLY A 437 -24.53 -6.12 38.46
CA GLY A 437 -24.84 -5.42 37.21
C GLY A 437 -24.19 -4.04 37.12
N VAL A 438 -24.27 -3.23 38.18
CA VAL A 438 -23.65 -1.90 38.23
C VAL A 438 -22.12 -1.99 38.16
N GLU A 439 -21.51 -2.90 38.91
CA GLU A 439 -20.06 -3.12 38.89
C GLU A 439 -19.58 -3.60 37.51
N THR A 440 -20.37 -4.44 36.83
CA THR A 440 -20.14 -4.82 35.42
C THR A 440 -20.17 -3.58 34.51
N GLY A 441 -21.16 -2.70 34.68
CA GLY A 441 -21.25 -1.43 33.95
C GLY A 441 -20.05 -0.53 34.18
N LEU A 442 -19.63 -0.36 35.45
CA LEU A 442 -18.45 0.40 35.84
C LEU A 442 -17.17 -0.18 35.27
N ASP A 443 -17.00 -1.49 35.32
CA ASP A 443 -15.84 -2.15 34.74
C ASP A 443 -15.80 -1.98 33.21
N SER A 444 -16.95 -2.10 32.54
CA SER A 444 -17.07 -1.89 31.09
C SER A 444 -16.70 -0.45 30.67
N ASN A 445 -16.98 0.55 31.51
CA ASN A 445 -16.56 1.93 31.30
C ASN A 445 -15.04 2.11 31.48
N GLY A 446 -14.42 1.28 32.32
CA GLY A 446 -12.97 1.21 32.53
C GLY A 446 -12.17 0.67 31.33
N ARG A 447 -12.82 0.15 30.29
CA ARG A 447 -12.17 -0.42 29.08
C ARG A 447 -11.16 0.52 28.41
N LYS A 448 -11.37 1.84 28.45
CA LYS A 448 -10.45 2.83 27.86
C LYS A 448 -9.04 2.72 28.45
N ASN A 449 -8.95 2.45 29.75
CA ASN A 449 -7.67 2.31 30.45
C ASN A 449 -7.01 0.95 30.16
N ARG A 450 -7.80 -0.12 30.00
CA ARG A 450 -7.30 -1.44 29.59
C ARG A 450 -6.71 -1.43 28.18
N GLY A 451 -7.35 -0.70 27.26
CA GLY A 451 -6.91 -0.56 25.86
C GLY A 451 -5.47 -0.06 25.71
N GLY A 452 -5.06 0.89 26.56
CA GLY A 452 -3.72 1.47 26.52
C GLY A 452 -2.60 0.46 26.77
N HIS A 453 -2.82 -0.51 27.67
CA HIS A 453 -1.80 -1.48 28.06
C HIS A 453 -1.85 -2.80 27.26
N GLN A 454 -2.79 -2.98 26.33
CA GLN A 454 -2.93 -4.26 25.63
C GLN A 454 -1.71 -4.59 24.78
N MET A 455 -1.17 -3.59 24.07
CA MET A 455 0.02 -3.79 23.26
C MET A 455 1.25 -4.03 24.13
N GLU A 456 1.41 -3.28 25.21
CA GLU A 456 2.50 -3.47 26.17
C GLU A 456 2.48 -4.89 26.75
N ASN A 457 1.31 -5.35 27.23
CA ASN A 457 1.15 -6.69 27.80
C ASN A 457 1.42 -7.79 26.77
N LEU A 458 1.00 -7.59 25.52
CA LEU A 458 1.27 -8.52 24.43
C LEU A 458 2.78 -8.62 24.17
N VAL A 459 3.45 -7.49 23.98
CA VAL A 459 4.90 -7.44 23.74
C VAL A 459 5.66 -8.03 24.94
N GLU A 460 5.29 -7.71 26.18
CA GLU A 460 5.89 -8.29 27.39
C GLU A 460 5.79 -9.82 27.41
N SER A 461 4.64 -10.38 27.01
CA SER A 461 4.46 -11.84 26.93
C SER A 461 5.42 -12.51 25.92
N TYR A 462 5.70 -11.86 24.79
CA TYR A 462 6.66 -12.37 23.80
C TYR A 462 8.11 -12.22 24.28
N ILE A 463 8.44 -11.12 24.99
CA ILE A 463 9.75 -10.94 25.63
C ILE A 463 10.01 -12.05 26.65
N GLN A 464 9.03 -12.35 27.50
CA GLN A 464 9.13 -13.45 28.48
C GLN A 464 9.23 -14.81 27.81
N LYS A 465 8.42 -15.07 26.77
CA LYS A 465 8.47 -16.31 25.98
C LYS A 465 9.80 -16.50 25.24
N ALA A 466 10.49 -15.40 24.93
CA ALA A 466 11.85 -15.44 24.39
C ALA A 466 12.91 -15.84 25.42
N GLY A 467 12.59 -15.82 26.72
CA GLY A 467 13.50 -16.22 27.80
C GLY A 467 14.07 -15.06 28.61
N PHE A 468 13.62 -13.83 28.35
CA PHE A 468 14.04 -12.67 29.13
C PHE A 468 13.31 -12.59 30.47
N ILE A 469 14.03 -12.20 31.52
CA ILE A 469 13.57 -12.19 32.91
C ILE A 469 13.43 -10.74 33.37
N LYS A 470 12.25 -10.40 33.89
CA LYS A 470 11.92 -9.06 34.39
C LYS A 470 12.85 -8.65 35.53
N GLY A 471 13.39 -7.44 35.46
CA GLY A 471 14.33 -6.90 36.45
C GLY A 471 15.75 -7.45 36.34
N LYS A 472 16.01 -8.40 35.43
CA LYS A 472 17.36 -8.96 35.18
C LYS A 472 17.83 -8.66 33.76
N SER A 473 17.15 -9.20 32.75
CA SER A 473 17.52 -9.02 31.33
C SER A 473 16.56 -8.11 30.55
N TYR A 474 15.38 -7.83 31.10
CA TYR A 474 14.54 -6.72 30.63
C TYR A 474 13.91 -5.94 31.78
N PHE A 475 13.58 -4.67 31.54
CA PHE A 475 13.01 -3.72 32.50
C PHE A 475 11.78 -3.05 31.87
N LYS A 476 10.71 -2.86 32.65
CA LYS A 476 9.46 -2.22 32.22
C LYS A 476 9.41 -0.78 32.71
N GLU A 477 8.96 0.14 31.86
CA GLU A 477 8.77 1.57 32.15
C GLU A 477 10.00 2.29 32.72
N MET A 478 11.15 2.22 32.03
CA MET A 478 12.42 2.76 32.51
C MET A 478 12.73 4.15 31.93
N LYS A 479 13.14 5.10 32.77
CA LYS A 479 13.52 6.46 32.34
C LYS A 479 14.95 6.48 31.80
N ILE A 480 15.23 7.38 30.85
CA ILE A 480 16.58 7.53 30.28
C ILE A 480 17.68 7.64 31.37
N LYS A 481 17.50 8.51 32.37
CA LYS A 481 18.48 8.68 33.45
C LYS A 481 18.76 7.40 34.25
N GLU A 482 17.76 6.53 34.38
CA GLU A 482 17.92 5.25 35.07
C GLU A 482 18.72 4.27 34.19
N ILE A 483 18.50 4.30 32.87
CA ILE A 483 19.25 3.49 31.90
C ILE A 483 20.72 3.90 31.90
N GLU A 484 20.99 5.20 31.80
CA GLU A 484 22.35 5.77 31.84
C GLU A 484 23.09 5.34 33.11
N LYS A 485 22.46 5.51 34.28
CA LYS A 485 23.04 5.13 35.57
C LYS A 485 23.25 3.62 35.70
N LYS A 486 22.31 2.80 35.23
CA LYS A 486 22.33 1.35 35.43
C LYS A 486 23.31 0.64 34.49
N PHE A 487 23.40 1.10 33.24
CA PHE A 487 24.21 0.43 32.21
C PHE A 487 25.45 1.21 31.79
N ASN A 488 25.71 2.36 32.41
CA ASN A 488 26.87 3.22 32.15
C ASN A 488 27.00 3.59 30.66
N ILE A 489 25.91 4.12 30.10
CA ILE A 489 25.80 4.57 28.70
C ILE A 489 25.34 6.03 28.67
N ASP A 490 25.78 6.81 27.68
CA ASP A 490 25.35 8.20 27.47
C ASP A 490 24.18 8.28 26.48
N LEU A 491 23.00 8.69 26.95
CA LEU A 491 21.79 8.86 26.15
C LEU A 491 21.37 10.34 26.09
N SER A 492 22.30 11.26 26.35
CA SER A 492 22.06 12.71 26.35
C SER A 492 21.52 13.25 25.02
N LYS A 493 21.88 12.63 23.90
CA LYS A 493 21.37 12.97 22.55
C LYS A 493 19.86 12.74 22.42
N ILE A 494 19.33 11.64 22.97
CA ILE A 494 17.89 11.33 22.94
C ILE A 494 17.11 12.19 23.94
N SER A 495 17.75 12.61 25.04
CA SER A 495 17.12 13.43 26.08
C SER A 495 17.21 14.94 25.83
N ASN A 496 17.69 15.37 24.64
CA ASN A 496 17.96 16.76 24.28
C ASN A 496 18.77 17.48 25.38
N GLN A 497 19.93 16.92 25.72
CA GLN A 497 20.81 17.38 26.82
C GLN A 497 20.12 17.34 28.20
N GLY A 498 19.31 16.32 28.48
CA GLY A 498 18.71 16.08 29.79
C GLY A 498 17.46 16.91 30.12
N LYS A 499 16.93 17.70 29.17
CA LYS A 499 15.71 18.50 29.34
C LYS A 499 14.43 17.66 29.22
N THR A 500 14.47 16.52 28.54
CA THR A 500 13.30 15.67 28.29
C THR A 500 13.33 14.41 29.16
N VAL A 501 12.27 14.19 29.96
CA VAL A 501 12.11 12.98 30.78
C VAL A 501 11.43 11.90 29.95
N LYS A 502 12.14 11.36 28.95
CA LYS A 502 11.62 10.24 28.17
C LYS A 502 11.71 8.93 28.97
N ARG A 503 10.68 8.10 28.86
CA ARG A 503 10.55 6.78 29.47
C ARG A 503 10.20 5.79 28.37
N PHE A 504 10.96 4.69 28.27
CA PHE A 504 10.68 3.61 27.34
C PHE A 504 9.75 2.58 28.00
N ASP A 505 8.84 1.99 27.23
CA ASP A 505 7.92 0.95 27.71
C ASP A 505 8.71 -0.27 28.19
N PHE A 506 9.74 -0.65 27.43
CA PHE A 506 10.67 -1.70 27.82
C PHE A 506 12.12 -1.34 27.49
N VAL A 507 13.04 -1.89 28.28
CA VAL A 507 14.47 -1.88 28.00
C VAL A 507 14.99 -3.31 28.08
N VAL A 508 15.55 -3.84 27.00
CA VAL A 508 16.18 -5.17 26.95
C VAL A 508 17.69 -5.00 26.89
N LYS A 509 18.43 -5.70 27.77
CA LYS A 509 19.90 -5.71 27.77
C LYS A 509 20.40 -7.06 27.30
N THR A 510 21.19 -7.04 26.23
CA THR A 510 22.00 -8.19 25.75
C THR A 510 23.45 -7.99 26.16
N GLU A 511 24.37 -8.86 25.77
CA GLU A 511 25.79 -8.67 26.07
C GLU A 511 26.34 -7.38 25.46
N THR A 512 26.05 -7.15 24.17
CA THR A 512 26.64 -6.06 23.38
C THR A 512 25.73 -4.85 23.16
N MET A 513 24.41 -4.98 23.35
CA MET A 513 23.44 -3.96 22.97
C MET A 513 22.35 -3.72 24.04
N ILE A 514 21.89 -2.48 24.16
CA ILE A 514 20.71 -2.05 24.91
C ILE A 514 19.61 -1.65 23.92
N TYR A 515 18.44 -2.26 24.04
CA TYR A 515 17.28 -1.96 23.20
C TYR A 515 16.27 -1.14 23.98
N GLY A 516 16.03 0.11 23.58
CA GLY A 516 14.93 0.92 24.07
C GLY A 516 13.69 0.68 23.23
N ILE A 517 12.63 0.17 23.83
CA ILE A 517 11.44 -0.35 23.14
C ILE A 517 10.22 0.53 23.45
N GLU A 518 9.51 0.94 22.41
CA GLU A 518 8.18 1.56 22.49
C GLU A 518 7.14 0.67 21.83
N THR A 519 5.90 0.74 22.32
CA THR A 519 4.80 -0.09 21.85
C THR A 519 3.53 0.73 21.66
N ASN A 520 2.78 0.49 20.58
CA ASN A 520 1.44 1.06 20.45
C ASN A 520 0.53 0.24 19.52
N PHE A 521 -0.77 0.40 19.72
CA PHE A 521 -1.80 -0.16 18.86
C PHE A 521 -2.84 0.90 18.54
N TYR A 522 -3.12 1.12 17.26
CA TYR A 522 -4.12 2.10 16.82
C TYR A 522 -5.25 1.43 16.05
N ALA A 523 -6.37 1.18 16.72
CA ALA A 523 -7.58 0.62 16.10
C ALA A 523 -8.24 1.59 15.11
N SER A 524 -8.17 2.90 15.39
CA SER A 524 -8.77 3.97 14.61
C SER A 524 -7.72 5.02 14.21
N SER A 525 -8.02 5.81 13.18
CA SER A 525 -7.15 6.89 12.73
C SER A 525 -7.20 8.12 13.68
N GLY A 526 -6.26 9.05 13.53
CA GLY A 526 -6.19 10.27 14.35
C GLY A 526 -4.85 11.01 14.24
N SER A 527 -4.74 12.17 14.89
CA SER A 527 -3.49 12.96 14.92
C SER A 527 -2.37 12.28 15.70
N LYS A 528 -2.71 11.61 16.80
CA LYS A 528 -1.75 10.99 17.74
C LYS A 528 -0.75 10.06 17.05
N LEU A 529 -1.22 9.15 16.22
CA LEU A 529 -0.34 8.20 15.51
C LEU A 529 0.58 8.88 14.47
N ASN A 530 0.14 9.99 13.85
CA ASN A 530 1.01 10.77 12.97
C ASN A 530 2.15 11.45 13.75
N GLU A 531 1.86 11.98 14.94
CA GLU A 531 2.86 12.56 15.84
C GLU A 531 3.83 11.50 16.36
N THR A 532 3.32 10.32 16.73
CA THR A 532 4.13 9.18 17.18
C THR A 532 5.13 8.75 16.12
N ALA A 533 4.70 8.57 14.85
CA ALA A 533 5.59 8.21 13.76
C ALA A 533 6.74 9.23 13.59
N ARG A 534 6.43 10.54 13.64
CA ARG A 534 7.43 11.61 13.53
C ARG A 534 8.41 11.61 14.70
N SER A 535 7.90 11.48 15.94
CA SER A 535 8.74 11.44 17.14
C SER A 535 9.70 10.25 17.12
N TYR A 536 9.22 9.08 16.70
CA TYR A 536 10.04 7.87 16.67
C TYR A 536 11.03 7.86 15.51
N LYS A 537 10.71 8.48 14.37
CA LYS A 537 11.66 8.76 13.30
C LYS A 537 12.85 9.60 13.80
N GLN A 538 12.59 10.62 14.63
CA GLN A 538 13.64 11.44 15.23
C GLN A 538 14.53 10.62 16.18
N ILE A 539 13.94 9.87 17.12
CA ILE A 539 14.70 9.03 18.07
C ILE A 539 15.56 8.01 17.33
N THR A 540 15.04 7.44 16.24
CA THR A 540 15.78 6.50 15.40
C THR A 540 17.06 7.14 14.89
N GLN A 541 16.98 8.36 14.36
CA GLN A 541 18.14 9.10 13.85
C GLN A 541 19.14 9.42 14.96
N GLU A 542 18.66 9.89 16.11
CA GLU A 542 19.50 10.20 17.28
C GLU A 542 20.20 8.95 17.84
N SER A 543 19.53 7.79 17.81
CA SER A 543 20.06 6.53 18.34
C SER A 543 21.20 5.94 17.50
N LYS A 544 21.31 6.28 16.19
CA LYS A 544 22.36 5.76 15.31
C LYS A 544 23.78 6.18 15.72
N GLU A 545 23.88 7.26 16.48
CA GLU A 545 25.17 7.80 16.95
C GLU A 545 25.55 7.33 18.35
N ILE A 546 24.78 6.42 18.94
CA ILE A 546 24.99 5.91 20.30
C ILE A 546 25.44 4.45 20.20
N GLU A 547 26.74 4.22 20.41
CA GLU A 547 27.30 2.88 20.42
C GLU A 547 26.71 2.05 21.58
N GLY A 548 26.29 0.81 21.30
CA GLY A 548 25.70 -0.08 22.29
C GLY A 548 24.23 0.22 22.65
N PHE A 549 23.56 1.14 21.94
CA PHE A 549 22.11 1.39 22.06
C PHE A 549 21.40 1.27 20.72
N THR A 550 20.15 0.81 20.74
CA THR A 550 19.28 0.77 19.56
C THR A 550 17.83 0.99 19.95
N PHE A 551 17.13 1.81 19.16
CA PHE A 551 15.69 2.01 19.32
C PHE A 551 14.90 0.93 18.57
N VAL A 552 13.85 0.40 19.21
CA VAL A 552 12.93 -0.60 18.65
C VAL A 552 11.50 -0.13 18.84
N TRP A 553 10.67 -0.32 17.82
CA TRP A 553 9.27 0.08 17.87
C TRP A 553 8.33 -1.06 17.45
N PHE A 554 7.46 -1.49 18.36
CA PHE A 554 6.36 -2.40 18.02
C PHE A 554 5.07 -1.62 17.78
N THR A 555 4.50 -1.74 16.59
CA THR A 555 3.24 -1.09 16.24
C THR A 555 2.33 -1.96 15.39
N ASP A 556 1.03 -1.82 15.59
CA ASP A 556 0.00 -2.53 14.83
C ASP A 556 -1.33 -1.74 14.85
N GLY A 557 -2.35 -2.25 14.18
CA GLY A 557 -3.71 -1.70 14.18
C GLY A 557 -4.11 -1.04 12.85
N LYS A 558 -5.30 -1.37 12.34
CA LYS A 558 -5.81 -0.84 11.06
C LYS A 558 -5.97 0.69 11.00
N GLY A 559 -5.93 1.40 12.12
CA GLY A 559 -5.92 2.87 12.17
C GLY A 559 -4.76 3.49 11.38
N TRP A 560 -3.67 2.74 11.17
CA TRP A 560 -2.54 3.16 10.34
C TRP A 560 -2.83 3.25 8.85
N ASN A 561 -3.91 2.63 8.34
CA ASN A 561 -4.24 2.68 6.91
C ASN A 561 -4.41 4.13 6.41
N ASP A 562 -5.03 4.98 7.23
CA ASP A 562 -5.28 6.39 6.90
C ASP A 562 -4.01 7.25 7.02
N ALA A 563 -3.05 6.81 7.85
CA ALA A 563 -1.77 7.49 8.09
C ALA A 563 -0.57 6.74 7.49
N ARG A 564 -0.82 5.89 6.49
CA ARG A 564 0.17 4.98 5.91
C ARG A 564 1.42 5.68 5.39
N ASN A 565 1.31 6.92 4.94
CA ASN A 565 2.46 7.65 4.39
C ASN A 565 3.46 8.02 5.49
N ASN A 566 2.99 8.53 6.63
CA ASN A 566 3.87 8.86 7.76
C ASN A 566 4.49 7.60 8.38
N LEU A 567 3.72 6.51 8.46
CA LEU A 567 4.26 5.23 8.91
C LEU A 567 5.30 4.69 7.92
N ARG A 568 5.04 4.78 6.60
CA ARG A 568 5.99 4.36 5.56
C ARG A 568 7.31 5.10 5.66
N GLU A 569 7.27 6.42 5.80
CA GLU A 569 8.49 7.23 5.98
C GLU A 569 9.31 6.80 7.20
N THR A 570 8.65 6.38 8.28
CA THR A 570 9.34 5.90 9.48
C THR A 570 9.88 4.48 9.26
N PHE A 571 9.10 3.63 8.63
CA PHE A 571 9.45 2.25 8.29
C PHE A 571 10.67 2.15 7.37
N GLU A 572 10.82 3.09 6.43
CA GLU A 572 11.98 3.15 5.52
C GLU A 572 13.29 3.55 6.23
N ILE A 573 13.22 4.16 7.43
CA ILE A 573 14.39 4.66 8.17
C ILE A 573 14.69 3.82 9.42
N LEU A 574 13.64 3.34 10.09
CA LEU A 574 13.73 2.52 11.29
C LEU A 574 13.72 1.05 10.91
N GLU A 575 14.90 0.44 10.95
CA GLU A 575 15.09 -0.98 10.66
C GLU A 575 14.38 -1.87 11.68
N ASN A 576 14.34 -1.44 12.95
CA ASN A 576 13.77 -2.18 14.08
C ASN A 576 12.33 -1.77 14.39
N ILE A 577 11.46 -1.72 13.38
CA ILE A 577 10.01 -1.57 13.56
C ILE A 577 9.29 -2.87 13.22
N TYR A 578 8.43 -3.34 14.10
CA TYR A 578 7.84 -4.68 13.99
C TYR A 578 6.35 -4.64 14.31
N ASN A 579 5.59 -5.54 13.69
CA ASN A 579 4.17 -5.73 13.97
C ASN A 579 3.93 -7.03 14.76
N ILE A 580 2.67 -7.35 15.05
CA ILE A 580 2.35 -8.56 15.83
C ILE A 580 2.70 -9.83 15.08
N LYS A 581 2.54 -9.85 13.75
CA LYS A 581 2.92 -10.99 12.91
C LYS A 581 4.43 -11.26 12.97
N ASP A 582 5.25 -10.22 13.05
CA ASP A 582 6.70 -10.37 13.20
C ASP A 582 7.04 -11.01 14.57
N MET A 583 6.34 -10.63 15.64
CA MET A 583 6.50 -11.27 16.96
C MET A 583 6.11 -12.75 16.95
N GLU A 584 5.01 -13.09 16.26
CA GLU A 584 4.58 -14.49 16.08
C GLU A 584 5.61 -15.32 15.31
N ASN A 585 6.28 -14.70 14.34
CA ASN A 585 7.36 -15.32 13.57
C ASN A 585 8.70 -15.35 14.32
N GLY A 586 8.74 -14.89 15.58
CA GLY A 586 9.89 -15.04 16.45
C GLY A 586 10.92 -13.90 16.40
N ILE A 587 10.55 -12.71 15.89
CA ILE A 587 11.50 -11.59 15.72
C ILE A 587 12.19 -11.16 17.03
N ILE A 588 11.53 -11.31 18.17
CA ILE A 588 12.11 -10.98 19.49
C ILE A 588 13.32 -11.88 19.79
N LYS A 589 13.24 -13.16 19.43
CA LYS A 589 14.40 -14.07 19.57
C LYS A 589 15.47 -13.71 18.55
N GLU A 590 15.09 -13.52 17.29
CA GLU A 590 16.05 -13.18 16.21
C GLU A 590 16.85 -11.90 16.49
N LYS A 591 16.25 -10.90 17.14
CA LYS A 591 16.90 -9.60 17.34
C LYS A 591 17.61 -9.43 18.67
N PHE A 592 17.19 -10.15 19.72
CA PHE A 592 17.72 -9.94 21.06
C PHE A 592 18.52 -11.13 21.60
N LEU A 593 18.51 -12.29 20.94
CA LEU A 593 19.34 -13.46 21.26
C LEU A 593 20.24 -13.77 20.08
#